data_AF-X1KMC8-F1
#
_entry.id   AF-X1KMC8-F1
#
_cell.length_a   1.000
_cell.length_b   1.000
_cell.length_c   1.000
_cell.angle_alpha   90.00
_cell.angle_beta   90.00
_cell.angle_gamma   90.00
#
_symmetry.space_group_name_H-M   'P 1'
#
loop_
_entity.id
_entity.type
_entity.pdbx_description
1 polymer ?
#
loop_
_entity_poly.entity_id
_entity_poly.type
_entity_poly.pdbx_seq_one_letter_code
_entity_poly.pdbx_strand_id
1 'polypeptide(L)' 'MQVNIRDFAKMIEFSLVRPDATEKDIERFCHIVKENNF' A
#
# COMPACT_ATOMS: atom_id res chain seq x y z
N MET A 1 8.68 -5.60 10.23
CA MET A 1 8.52 -5.14 8.83
C MET A 1 9.07 -3.72 8.79
N GLN A 2 10.28 -3.49 8.26
CA GLN A 2 10.77 -2.13 8.07
C GLN A 2 10.07 -1.58 6.83
N VAL A 3 9.07 -0.73 7.04
CA VAL A 3 8.35 -0.05 5.95
C VAL A 3 9.26 1.05 5.45
N ASN A 4 9.72 0.95 4.20
CA ASN A 4 10.54 1.98 3.60
C ASN A 4 9.65 3.23 3.36
N ILE A 5 10.23 4.44 3.46
CA ILE A 5 9.48 5.71 3.32
C ILE A 5 8.65 5.79 2.02
N ARG A 6 9.13 5.16 0.95
CA ARG A 6 8.45 5.04 -0.35
C ARG A 6 7.21 4.15 -0.28
N ASP A 7 7.25 3.08 0.51
CA ASP A 7 6.10 2.19 0.71
C ASP A 7 5.03 2.88 1.57
N PHE A 8 5.46 3.68 2.55
CA PHE A 8 4.58 4.52 3.35
C PHE A 8 3.89 5.60 2.50
N ALA A 9 4.63 6.27 1.61
CA ALA A 9 4.05 7.27 0.70
C ALA A 9 2.98 6.65 -0.23
N LYS A 10 3.22 5.44 -0.74
CA LYS A 10 2.24 4.71 -1.56
C LYS A 10 1.01 4.29 -0.78
N MET A 11 1.14 3.92 0.50
CA MET A 11 -0.02 3.66 1.36
C MET A 11 -0.86 4.93 1.59
N ILE A 12 -0.21 6.08 1.77
CA ILE A 12 -0.89 7.38 1.91
C ILE A 12 -1.66 7.72 0.62
N GLU A 13 -1.02 7.62 -0.55
CA GLU A 13 -1.70 7.83 -1.84
C GLU A 13 -2.88 6.88 -2.03
N PHE A 14 -2.70 5.59 -1.74
CA PHE A 14 -3.77 4.61 -1.85
C PHE A 14 -4.96 4.95 -0.94
N SER A 15 -4.69 5.36 0.30
CA SER A 15 -5.72 5.74 1.27
C SER A 15 -6.46 7.02 0.88
N LEU A 16 -5.78 7.97 0.21
CA LEU A 16 -6.39 9.19 -0.31
C LEU A 16 -7.34 8.91 -1.49
N VAL A 17 -7.02 7.93 -2.33
CA VAL A 17 -7.83 7.56 -3.51
C VAL A 17 -8.97 6.61 -3.13
N ARG A 18 -8.80 5.80 -2.08
CA ARG A 18 -9.78 4.81 -1.60
C ARG A 18 -9.98 4.93 -0.10
N PRO A 19 -10.72 5.96 0.37
CA PRO A 19 -11.03 6.14 1.79
C PRO A 19 -11.93 5.03 2.35
N ASP A 20 -12.57 4.24 1.49
CA ASP A 20 -13.38 3.07 1.80
C ASP A 20 -12.59 1.75 1.80
N ALA A 21 -11.28 1.80 1.52
CA ALA A 21 -10.44 0.62 1.46
C ALA A 21 -10.42 -0.12 2.79
N THR A 22 -10.61 -1.43 2.72
CA THR A 22 -10.51 -2.32 3.88
C THR A 22 -9.06 -2.74 4.12
N GLU A 23 -8.78 -3.29 5.29
CA GLU A 23 -7.47 -3.86 5.63
C GLU A 23 -7.02 -4.93 4.61
N LYS A 24 -7.96 -5.72 4.07
CA LYS A 24 -7.69 -6.70 3.00
C LYS A 24 -7.25 -6.07 1.69
N ASP A 25 -7.80 -4.91 1.34
CA ASP A 25 -7.42 -4.18 0.13
C ASP A 25 -5.99 -3.64 0.27
N ILE A 26 -5.64 -3.16 1.47
CA ILE A 26 -4.29 -2.68 1.81
C ILE A 26 -3.28 -3.84 1.76
N GLU A 27 -3.60 -5.01 2.33
CA GLU A 27 -2.73 -6.19 2.26
C GLU A 27 -2.48 -6.65 0.82
N ARG A 28 -3.53 -6.64 -0.01
CA ARG A 28 -3.43 -7.00 -1.43
C ARG A 28 -2.59 -6.00 -2.21
N PHE A 29 -2.76 -4.70 -1.93
CA PHE A 29 -1.91 -3.65 -2.51
C PHE A 29 -0.44 -3.84 -2.13
N CYS A 30 -0.16 -4.08 -0.84
CA CYS A 30 1.20 -4.33 -0.37
C CYS A 30 1.85 -5.55 -1.05
N HIS A 31 1.08 -6.61 -1.29
CA HIS A 31 1.55 -7.76 -2.07
C HIS A 31 1.90 -7.37 -3.51
N ILE A 32 1.01 -6.67 -4.21
CA ILE A 32 1.24 -6.23 -5.58
C ILE A 32 2.50 -5.36 -5.69
N VAL A 33 2.68 -4.40 -4.78
CA VAL A 33 3.87 -3.52 -4.76
C VAL A 33 5.15 -4.34 -4.57
N LYS A 34 5.14 -5.31 -3.66
CA LYS A 34 6.29 -6.20 -3.41
C LYS A 34 6.61 -7.11 -4.60
N GLU A 35 5.60 -7.75 -5.18
CA GLU A 35 5.79 -8.68 -6.30
C GLU A 35 6.29 -7.97 -7.56
N ASN A 36 5.88 -6.71 -7.77
CA ASN A 36 6.27 -5.92 -8.93
C ASN A 36 7.53 -5.06 -8.69
N ASN A 37 8.17 -5.20 -7.53
CA ASN A 37 9.40 -4.47 -7.16
C ASN A 37 9.27 -2.93 -7.30
N PHE A 38 8.05 -2.41 -7.09
CA PHE A 38 7.72 -1.00 -7.30
C PHE A 38 8.37 -0.08 -6.27
#